data_AF-A0A518JP94-F1
#
_entry.id   AF-A0A518JP94-F1
#
_cell.length_a   1.000
_cell.length_b   1.000
_cell.length_c   1.000
_cell.angle_alpha   90.00
_cell.angle_beta   90.00
_cell.angle_gamma   90.00
#
_symmetry.space_group_name_H-M   'P 1'
#
loop_
_entity.id
_entity.type
_entity.pdbx_description
1 polymer ?
#
loop_
_entity_poly.entity_id
_entity_poly.type
_entity_poly.pdbx_seq_one_letter_code
_entity_poly.pdbx_strand_id
1 'polypeptide(L)'
;MYLLQKSHSGLTLMLLPNLKRMVRKPWAFTLVVMVVVLATTSTQEASAYSPEHPDVVRMIDRGIAFLRSQEKEHGHHEEGAKMLKAYAIYKVNHEPDDPLVREGVAAAVAYIEKQTKAKSVDHYMSYAGAFAMLLLIDVDPIKHRSAIERMSRYYLGLQKPHGGFGYPNGPEGDNSQNQYAVLSMWSLRKAGFEVPPEIMERLAIYLLQTQDPSGMWGYFGIIGNRGLVKQERTRLSLTSACAGSLLIAGDFFDFYKDRARRKQKIDNDSGLPPALAIHDEKSEQSAAAVKTSQLKPPMIETAVGRSMNFYNKTAFKFSNFPNSLGFYYYALYAHERFMSFVENSRGEYENEPAWYNQGVEDLKRHQDPDGGFGGAAARKAGMSPHLSPSENTAFAVLFLIRSTKKAIGQLSTGTMQGGYGLPKSTKGMQTKGGQLIDAPKAGSVGGMLDLLEQGGDDVDDKAIYDSLILSKDPQERADQLKRLKRMVKGGPYKTRRAAARMLGQSSDMDIVPTLIFALTDPDKTVQREARNGLRFVSRRFEGFGLPDDPTPKQVDAAVKAWKEWYLLSNPSYLFLDEG
;
A
#
# COMPACT_ATOMS: atom_id res chain seq x y z
N MET A 1 51.19 -18.76 5.59
CA MET A 1 51.03 -19.64 6.77
C MET A 1 51.26 -18.78 8.01
N TYR A 2 50.19 -18.46 8.77
CA TYR A 2 50.17 -17.95 10.18
C TYR A 2 50.98 -16.67 10.52
N LEU A 3 50.61 -15.75 11.40
CA LEU A 3 49.40 -15.27 12.09
C LEU A 3 49.86 -13.96 12.78
N LEU A 4 48.97 -12.99 12.93
CA LEU A 4 49.06 -11.85 13.88
C LEU A 4 49.13 -12.42 15.33
N GLN A 5 49.51 -11.76 16.43
CA GLN A 5 49.27 -10.39 16.92
C GLN A 5 49.84 -10.33 18.37
N LYS A 6 50.31 -9.17 18.85
CA LYS A 6 49.90 -8.55 20.14
C LYS A 6 50.75 -7.34 20.52
N SER A 7 50.11 -6.19 20.69
CA SER A 7 50.08 -5.30 21.86
C SER A 7 49.21 -4.08 21.44
N HIS A 8 48.34 -3.45 22.24
CA HIS A 8 48.48 -2.89 23.57
C HIS A 8 47.09 -2.49 24.16
N SER A 9 47.04 -2.35 25.49
CA SER A 9 46.19 -1.54 26.40
C SER A 9 44.88 -0.88 25.91
N GLY A 10 43.79 -0.79 26.67
CA GLY A 10 43.54 -1.05 28.10
C GLY A 10 42.23 -0.37 28.51
N LEU A 11 41.53 -0.92 29.51
CA LEU A 11 40.49 -0.21 30.27
C LEU A 11 40.32 -0.91 31.61
N THR A 12 40.75 -0.22 32.66
CA THR A 12 40.76 -0.69 34.05
C THR A 12 39.39 -0.43 34.68
N LEU A 13 38.68 -1.49 35.05
CA LEU A 13 37.44 -1.39 35.83
C LEU A 13 37.79 -1.33 37.33
N MET A 14 37.43 -0.24 38.02
CA MET A 14 37.46 -0.16 39.48
C MET A 14 36.46 -1.17 40.07
N LEU A 15 36.96 -2.16 40.81
CA LEU A 15 36.16 -3.13 41.55
C LEU A 15 35.99 -2.69 43.02
N LEU A 16 34.72 -2.57 43.45
CA LEU A 16 34.33 -2.41 44.84
C LEU A 16 34.80 -3.60 45.71
N PRO A 17 35.29 -3.37 46.93
CA PRO A 17 35.89 -4.41 47.76
C PRO A 17 34.81 -5.17 48.55
N ASN A 18 34.01 -6.01 47.89
CA ASN A 18 33.11 -6.93 48.61
C ASN A 18 32.71 -8.22 47.84
N LEU A 19 33.52 -8.69 46.89
CA LEU A 19 33.23 -9.90 46.10
C LEU A 19 33.99 -11.17 46.52
N LYS A 20 34.56 -11.23 47.73
CA LYS A 20 35.25 -12.45 48.22
C LYS A 20 34.38 -13.39 49.08
N ARG A 21 33.09 -13.12 49.25
CA ARG A 21 32.19 -13.96 50.07
C ARG A 21 31.03 -14.64 49.35
N MET A 22 31.00 -14.62 48.01
CA MET A 22 29.90 -15.19 47.23
C MET A 22 30.32 -16.26 46.23
N VAL A 23 31.30 -17.09 46.59
CA VAL A 23 31.67 -18.30 45.82
C VAL A 23 31.78 -19.48 46.77
N ARG A 24 30.62 -19.99 47.21
CA ARG A 24 30.57 -21.26 47.96
C ARG A 24 29.30 -22.07 47.76
N LYS A 25 28.49 -21.74 46.77
CA LYS A 25 27.31 -22.53 46.41
C LYS A 25 27.24 -22.74 44.89
N PRO A 26 27.13 -23.98 44.41
CA PRO A 26 27.25 -24.32 42.99
C PRO A 26 26.20 -23.64 42.10
N TRP A 27 25.06 -23.23 42.65
CA TRP A 27 23.99 -22.53 41.92
C TRP A 27 24.33 -21.08 41.54
N ALA A 28 25.23 -20.40 42.26
CA ALA A 28 25.60 -19.02 41.97
C ALA A 28 26.48 -18.91 40.71
N PHE A 29 27.28 -19.94 40.43
CA PHE A 29 28.10 -20.01 39.21
C PHE A 29 27.24 -20.31 37.97
N THR A 30 26.21 -21.16 38.12
CA THR A 30 25.24 -21.45 37.06
C THR A 30 24.43 -20.21 36.66
N LEU A 31 24.07 -19.36 37.64
CA LEU A 31 23.31 -18.13 37.41
C LEU A 31 24.14 -17.07 36.67
N VAL A 32 25.42 -16.93 36.99
CA VAL A 32 26.33 -16.00 36.29
C VAL A 32 26.62 -16.49 34.87
N VAL A 33 26.80 -17.80 34.65
CA VAL A 33 26.96 -18.36 33.29
C VAL A 33 25.67 -18.22 32.48
N MET A 34 24.48 -18.40 33.06
CA MET A 34 23.20 -18.13 32.38
C MET A 34 23.06 -16.66 31.97
N VAL A 35 23.42 -15.71 32.84
CA VAL A 35 23.35 -14.28 32.54
C VAL A 35 24.36 -13.86 31.47
N VAL A 36 25.56 -14.47 31.43
CA VAL A 36 26.57 -14.21 30.39
C VAL A 36 26.23 -14.89 29.06
N VAL A 37 25.56 -16.05 29.07
CA VAL A 37 25.05 -16.70 27.86
C VAL A 37 23.84 -15.93 27.29
N LEU A 38 22.99 -15.34 28.15
CA LEU A 38 21.91 -14.43 27.74
C LEU A 38 22.42 -13.07 27.23
N ALA A 39 23.61 -12.64 27.64
CA ALA A 39 24.22 -11.38 27.19
C ALA A 39 25.12 -11.53 25.94
N THR A 40 25.50 -12.76 25.56
CA THR A 40 26.32 -13.04 24.37
C THR A 40 25.53 -13.69 23.23
N THR A 41 24.26 -14.03 23.42
CA THR A 41 23.33 -14.09 22.29
C THR A 41 23.20 -12.67 21.76
N SER A 42 23.95 -12.37 20.70
CA SER A 42 23.64 -11.27 19.80
C SER A 42 22.14 -11.32 19.58
N THR A 43 21.41 -10.36 20.15
CA THR A 43 20.08 -10.04 19.69
C THR A 43 20.28 -9.64 18.25
N GLN A 44 20.15 -10.61 17.35
CA GLN A 44 19.81 -10.32 15.99
C GLN A 44 18.52 -9.53 16.13
N GLU A 45 18.60 -8.21 16.01
CA GLU A 45 17.41 -7.37 16.01
C GLU A 45 16.48 -8.02 15.00
N ALA A 46 15.42 -8.67 15.49
CA ALA A 46 14.34 -9.13 14.65
C ALA A 46 13.67 -7.83 14.21
N SER A 47 14.24 -7.20 13.18
CA SER A 47 13.71 -5.99 12.59
C SER A 47 12.34 -6.35 12.08
N ALA A 48 11.32 -5.90 12.80
CA ALA A 48 9.95 -6.14 12.41
C ALA A 48 9.61 -5.12 11.31
N TYR A 49 9.32 -5.63 10.11
CA TYR A 49 9.09 -4.85 8.91
C TYR A 49 7.60 -4.69 8.65
N SER A 50 7.20 -3.45 8.39
CA SER A 50 5.96 -3.09 7.70
C SER A 50 6.28 -2.53 6.30
N PRO A 51 5.29 -2.41 5.40
CA PRO A 51 5.48 -1.72 4.11
C PRO A 51 6.01 -0.29 4.23
N GLU A 52 5.75 0.36 5.38
CA GLU A 52 6.17 1.72 5.69
C GLU A 52 7.57 1.79 6.34
N HIS A 53 8.17 0.64 6.70
CA HIS A 53 9.49 0.59 7.32
C HIS A 53 10.54 1.22 6.39
N PRO A 54 11.45 2.09 6.88
CA PRO A 54 12.41 2.82 6.03
C PRO A 54 13.24 1.93 5.11
N ASP A 55 13.69 0.76 5.59
CA ASP A 55 14.41 -0.22 4.75
C ASP A 55 13.56 -0.74 3.59
N VAL A 56 12.27 -1.02 3.85
CA VAL A 56 11.33 -1.52 2.85
C VAL A 56 11.05 -0.43 1.82
N VAL A 57 10.79 0.80 2.27
CA VAL A 57 10.59 1.96 1.38
C VAL A 57 11.82 2.16 0.49
N ARG A 58 13.05 2.11 1.05
CA ARG A 58 14.27 2.21 0.23
C ARG A 58 14.40 1.10 -0.80
N MET A 59 14.00 -0.14 -0.47
CA MET A 59 14.00 -1.23 -1.45
C MET A 59 12.97 -0.98 -2.56
N ILE A 60 11.78 -0.50 -2.21
CA ILE A 60 10.72 -0.15 -3.18
C ILE A 60 11.20 0.96 -4.11
N ASP A 61 11.73 2.06 -3.57
CA ASP A 61 12.20 3.22 -4.34
C ASP A 61 13.30 2.82 -5.33
N ARG A 62 14.27 2.00 -4.87
CA ARG A 62 15.32 1.46 -5.73
C ARG A 62 14.76 0.52 -6.80
N GLY A 63 13.78 -0.31 -6.48
CA GLY A 63 13.10 -1.18 -7.45
C GLY A 63 12.32 -0.39 -8.50
N ILE A 64 11.63 0.68 -8.10
CA ILE A 64 10.92 1.58 -9.01
C ILE A 64 11.91 2.34 -9.90
N ALA A 65 13.01 2.85 -9.34
CA ALA A 65 14.08 3.48 -10.11
C ALA A 65 14.68 2.51 -11.14
N PHE A 66 14.93 1.25 -10.75
CA PHE A 66 15.36 0.21 -11.67
C PHE A 66 14.34 0.02 -12.81
N LEU A 67 13.06 -0.18 -12.50
CA LEU A 67 12.02 -0.35 -13.52
C LEU A 67 11.96 0.84 -14.49
N ARG A 68 12.11 2.07 -13.99
CA ARG A 68 12.15 3.29 -14.82
C ARG A 68 13.37 3.36 -15.73
N SER A 69 14.51 2.82 -15.30
CA SER A 69 15.74 2.79 -16.10
C SER A 69 15.70 1.79 -17.26
N GLN A 70 14.77 0.83 -17.25
CA GLN A 70 14.64 -0.15 -18.33
C GLN A 70 13.95 0.49 -19.54
N GLU A 71 14.71 0.81 -20.59
CA GLU A 71 14.20 1.40 -21.83
C GLU A 71 13.38 0.41 -22.68
N LYS A 72 13.73 -0.88 -22.61
CA LYS A 72 13.04 -1.96 -23.32
C LYS A 72 12.72 -3.08 -22.36
N GLU A 73 11.50 -3.60 -22.48
CA GLU A 73 11.10 -4.78 -21.73
C GLU A 73 11.54 -6.04 -22.44
N HIS A 74 12.46 -6.74 -21.82
CA HIS A 74 12.78 -8.11 -22.18
C HIS A 74 11.97 -9.00 -21.26
N GLY A 75 10.97 -9.69 -21.77
CA GLY A 75 10.15 -10.62 -21.01
C GLY A 75 9.73 -11.80 -21.88
N HIS A 76 9.17 -12.83 -21.26
CA HIS A 76 8.63 -13.98 -22.00
C HIS A 76 7.51 -13.57 -22.96
N HIS A 77 6.83 -12.48 -22.63
CA HIS A 77 5.83 -11.82 -23.45
C HIS A 77 5.99 -10.30 -23.29
N GLU A 78 6.44 -9.60 -24.33
CA GLU A 78 6.86 -8.19 -24.27
C GLU A 78 5.73 -7.27 -23.80
N GLU A 79 4.53 -7.39 -24.37
CA GLU A 79 3.38 -6.58 -23.94
C GLU A 79 2.98 -6.92 -22.49
N GLY A 80 3.16 -8.17 -22.09
CA GLY A 80 2.83 -8.66 -20.74
C GLY A 80 3.75 -8.06 -19.68
N ALA A 81 5.06 -8.09 -19.95
CA ALA A 81 6.07 -7.48 -19.08
C ALA A 81 5.87 -5.97 -18.97
N LYS A 82 5.56 -5.29 -20.08
CA LYS A 82 5.24 -3.85 -20.09
C LYS A 82 4.03 -3.52 -19.22
N MET A 83 2.95 -4.30 -19.32
CA MET A 83 1.76 -4.11 -18.49
C MET A 83 2.03 -4.39 -17.01
N LEU A 84 2.81 -5.43 -16.68
CA LEU A 84 3.19 -5.73 -15.29
C LEU A 84 4.07 -4.63 -14.69
N LYS A 85 5.03 -4.08 -15.44
CA LYS A 85 5.85 -2.94 -15.00
C LYS A 85 4.98 -1.71 -14.72
N ALA A 86 4.11 -1.35 -15.65
CA ALA A 86 3.18 -0.23 -15.47
C ALA A 86 2.27 -0.42 -14.27
N TYR A 87 1.76 -1.65 -14.09
CA TYR A 87 0.95 -2.01 -12.93
C TYR A 87 1.73 -1.84 -11.63
N ALA A 88 2.95 -2.36 -11.52
CA ALA A 88 3.77 -2.19 -10.31
C ALA A 88 4.05 -0.71 -10.00
N ILE A 89 4.41 0.10 -11.01
CA ILE A 89 4.64 1.54 -10.85
C ILE A 89 3.36 2.25 -10.36
N TYR A 90 2.22 1.95 -10.97
CA TYR A 90 0.94 2.53 -10.57
C TYR A 90 0.54 2.14 -9.14
N LYS A 91 0.76 0.88 -8.72
CA LYS A 91 0.43 0.43 -7.36
C LYS A 91 1.28 1.09 -6.27
N VAL A 92 2.43 1.66 -6.62
CA VAL A 92 3.27 2.42 -5.67
C VAL A 92 2.87 3.90 -5.68
N ASN A 93 2.84 4.51 -6.86
CA ASN A 93 2.75 5.97 -6.97
C ASN A 93 1.31 6.49 -7.06
N HIS A 94 0.38 5.66 -7.54
CA HIS A 94 -1.01 6.04 -7.81
C HIS A 94 -1.15 7.23 -8.79
N GLU A 95 -0.18 7.42 -9.67
CA GLU A 95 -0.16 8.50 -10.66
C GLU A 95 -0.59 7.98 -12.05
N PRO A 96 -1.83 8.22 -12.49
CA PRO A 96 -2.33 7.75 -13.78
C PRO A 96 -1.65 8.44 -14.98
N ASP A 97 -1.13 9.66 -14.79
CA ASP A 97 -0.46 10.44 -15.82
C ASP A 97 1.03 10.15 -15.95
N ASP A 98 1.58 9.26 -15.11
CA ASP A 98 2.96 8.80 -15.26
C ASP A 98 3.19 8.24 -16.68
N PRO A 99 4.25 8.68 -17.39
CA PRO A 99 4.49 8.27 -18.77
C PRO A 99 4.51 6.75 -18.98
N LEU A 100 5.10 6.00 -18.04
CA LEU A 100 5.17 4.53 -18.13
C LEU A 100 3.84 3.86 -17.80
N VAL A 101 3.02 4.47 -16.93
CA VAL A 101 1.66 4.01 -16.66
C VAL A 101 0.78 4.24 -17.89
N ARG A 102 0.84 5.43 -18.49
CA ARG A 102 0.13 5.74 -19.74
C ARG A 102 0.52 4.82 -20.88
N GLU A 103 1.80 4.51 -21.00
CA GLU A 103 2.31 3.55 -22.00
C GLU A 103 1.76 2.14 -21.75
N GLY A 104 1.77 1.67 -20.49
CA GLY A 104 1.19 0.39 -20.13
C GLY A 104 -0.32 0.31 -20.38
N VAL A 105 -1.06 1.38 -20.07
CA VAL A 105 -2.50 1.48 -20.36
C VAL A 105 -2.76 1.43 -21.87
N ALA A 106 -1.98 2.14 -22.67
CA ALA A 106 -2.08 2.08 -24.13
C ALA A 106 -1.76 0.66 -24.65
N ALA A 107 -0.72 0.01 -24.12
CA ALA A 107 -0.39 -1.37 -24.44
C ALA A 107 -1.51 -2.35 -24.06
N ALA A 108 -2.15 -2.16 -22.91
CA ALA A 108 -3.29 -2.98 -22.47
C ALA A 108 -4.48 -2.85 -23.41
N VAL A 109 -4.85 -1.62 -23.78
CA VAL A 109 -5.95 -1.38 -24.74
C VAL A 109 -5.63 -2.01 -26.10
N ALA A 110 -4.42 -1.78 -26.63
CA ALA A 110 -4.00 -2.35 -27.91
C ALA A 110 -3.97 -3.88 -27.88
N TYR A 111 -3.47 -4.49 -26.80
CA TYR A 111 -3.47 -5.94 -26.60
C TYR A 111 -4.90 -6.50 -26.60
N ILE A 112 -5.83 -5.86 -25.87
CA ILE A 112 -7.25 -6.27 -25.85
C ILE A 112 -7.86 -6.22 -27.25
N GLU A 113 -7.63 -5.14 -28.00
CA GLU A 113 -8.15 -5.01 -29.36
C GLU A 113 -7.59 -6.07 -30.30
N LYS A 114 -6.29 -6.35 -30.22
CA LYS A 114 -5.61 -7.40 -30.99
C LYS A 114 -6.23 -8.76 -30.70
N GLN A 115 -6.35 -9.12 -29.42
CA GLN A 115 -6.78 -10.45 -29.01
C GLN A 115 -8.26 -10.73 -29.24
N THR A 116 -9.12 -9.75 -28.97
CA THR A 116 -10.58 -9.92 -29.15
C THR A 116 -11.00 -10.04 -30.61
N LYS A 117 -10.11 -9.68 -31.55
CA LYS A 117 -10.29 -9.84 -33.00
C LYS A 117 -9.47 -10.98 -33.60
N ALA A 118 -8.58 -11.59 -32.83
CA ALA A 118 -7.67 -12.62 -33.32
C ALA A 118 -8.41 -13.93 -33.60
N LYS A 119 -7.97 -14.64 -34.65
CA LYS A 119 -8.47 -15.99 -34.98
C LYS A 119 -7.87 -17.07 -34.06
N SER A 120 -6.79 -16.75 -33.35
CA SER A 120 -6.08 -17.63 -32.43
C SER A 120 -5.89 -16.93 -31.09
N VAL A 121 -5.99 -17.70 -30.02
CA VAL A 121 -5.75 -17.22 -28.65
C VAL A 121 -4.25 -17.14 -28.40
N ASP A 122 -3.79 -16.04 -27.80
CA ASP A 122 -2.41 -15.91 -27.32
C ASP A 122 -2.02 -17.04 -26.37
N HIS A 123 -0.79 -17.56 -26.50
CA HIS A 123 -0.26 -18.54 -25.56
C HIS A 123 -0.19 -17.99 -24.13
N TYR A 124 0.08 -16.69 -23.98
CA TYR A 124 0.20 -15.99 -22.68
C TYR A 124 -1.08 -15.27 -22.27
N MET A 125 -2.22 -15.60 -22.90
CA MET A 125 -3.51 -14.92 -22.69
C MET A 125 -3.86 -14.76 -21.21
N SER A 126 -3.74 -15.81 -20.41
CA SER A 126 -4.10 -15.77 -18.99
C SER A 126 -3.25 -14.78 -18.18
N TYR A 127 -2.00 -14.56 -18.57
CA TYR A 127 -1.11 -13.62 -17.88
C TYR A 127 -1.29 -12.22 -18.42
N ALA A 128 -1.03 -12.03 -19.72
CA ALA A 128 -1.08 -10.72 -20.36
C ALA A 128 -2.50 -10.14 -20.35
N GLY A 129 -3.53 -10.96 -20.59
CA GLY A 129 -4.92 -10.53 -20.54
C GLY A 129 -5.40 -10.18 -19.14
N ALA A 130 -4.94 -10.92 -18.12
CA ALA A 130 -5.21 -10.56 -16.73
C ALA A 130 -4.54 -9.25 -16.35
N PHE A 131 -3.25 -9.05 -16.66
CA PHE A 131 -2.58 -7.77 -16.38
C PHE A 131 -3.17 -6.60 -17.16
N ALA A 132 -3.62 -6.81 -18.40
CA ALA A 132 -4.35 -5.81 -19.15
C ALA A 132 -5.61 -5.36 -18.39
N MET A 133 -6.42 -6.31 -17.92
CA MET A 133 -7.62 -5.96 -17.14
C MET A 133 -7.28 -5.33 -15.80
N LEU A 134 -6.35 -5.91 -15.03
CA LEU A 134 -5.98 -5.41 -13.70
C LEU A 134 -5.45 -3.97 -13.76
N LEU A 135 -4.60 -3.66 -14.75
CA LEU A 135 -4.09 -2.31 -14.95
C LEU A 135 -5.21 -1.33 -15.29
N LEU A 136 -6.09 -1.67 -16.25
CA LEU A 136 -7.19 -0.79 -16.64
C LEU A 136 -8.23 -0.59 -15.52
N ILE A 137 -8.49 -1.65 -14.73
CA ILE A 137 -9.38 -1.59 -13.56
C ILE A 137 -8.81 -0.65 -12.49
N ASP A 138 -7.51 -0.74 -12.21
CA ASP A 138 -6.89 0.04 -11.14
C ASP A 138 -6.64 1.49 -11.54
N VAL A 139 -6.34 1.77 -12.82
CA VAL A 139 -6.10 3.13 -13.31
C VAL A 139 -7.39 3.93 -13.49
N ASP A 140 -8.33 3.42 -14.30
CA ASP A 140 -9.61 4.10 -14.55
C ASP A 140 -10.64 3.12 -15.13
N PRO A 141 -11.42 2.43 -14.28
CA PRO A 141 -12.36 1.41 -14.72
C PRO A 141 -13.55 2.00 -15.48
N ILE A 142 -13.86 3.30 -15.31
CA ILE A 142 -14.97 3.97 -15.99
C ILE A 142 -14.55 4.29 -17.42
N LYS A 143 -13.42 4.97 -17.60
CA LYS A 143 -12.87 5.32 -18.91
C LYS A 143 -12.59 4.10 -19.76
N HIS A 144 -12.12 3.01 -19.15
CA HIS A 144 -11.74 1.78 -19.86
C HIS A 144 -12.82 0.68 -19.85
N ARG A 145 -14.05 0.98 -19.37
CA ARG A 145 -15.15 0.01 -19.21
C ARG A 145 -15.35 -0.89 -20.42
N SER A 146 -15.45 -0.31 -21.61
CA SER A 146 -15.71 -1.07 -22.85
C SER A 146 -14.59 -2.06 -23.19
N ALA A 147 -13.32 -1.69 -22.97
CA ALA A 147 -12.19 -2.59 -23.18
C ALA A 147 -12.19 -3.73 -22.16
N ILE A 148 -12.44 -3.40 -20.88
CA ILE A 148 -12.52 -4.37 -19.78
C ILE A 148 -13.64 -5.39 -20.04
N GLU A 149 -14.84 -4.96 -20.44
CA GLU A 149 -15.99 -5.84 -20.74
C GLU A 149 -15.76 -6.74 -21.95
N ARG A 150 -15.03 -6.28 -22.97
CA ARG A 150 -14.65 -7.13 -24.11
C ARG A 150 -13.65 -8.19 -23.68
N MET A 151 -12.62 -7.79 -22.94
CA MET A 151 -11.59 -8.72 -22.47
C MET A 151 -12.14 -9.72 -21.45
N SER A 152 -13.02 -9.30 -20.54
CA SER A 152 -13.63 -10.19 -19.56
C SER A 152 -14.47 -11.28 -20.25
N ARG A 153 -15.36 -10.91 -21.17
CA ARG A 153 -16.15 -11.89 -21.95
C ARG A 153 -15.27 -12.84 -22.73
N TYR A 154 -14.25 -12.31 -23.40
CA TYR A 154 -13.32 -13.12 -24.18
C TYR A 154 -12.54 -14.09 -23.27
N TYR A 155 -11.88 -13.59 -22.23
CA TYR A 155 -11.02 -14.39 -21.37
C TYR A 155 -11.82 -15.43 -20.58
N LEU A 156 -12.94 -15.05 -19.95
CA LEU A 156 -13.76 -15.98 -19.17
C LEU A 156 -14.39 -17.06 -20.05
N GLY A 157 -14.65 -16.77 -21.32
CA GLY A 157 -15.09 -17.74 -22.32
C GLY A 157 -14.05 -18.82 -22.65
N LEU A 158 -12.78 -18.65 -22.26
CA LEU A 158 -11.72 -19.64 -22.45
C LEU A 158 -11.69 -20.72 -21.36
N GLN A 159 -12.60 -20.70 -20.39
CA GLN A 159 -12.68 -21.72 -19.35
C GLN A 159 -12.92 -23.10 -19.95
N LYS A 160 -12.08 -24.08 -19.59
CA LYS A 160 -12.15 -25.44 -20.13
C LYS A 160 -13.32 -26.23 -19.53
N PRO A 161 -13.74 -27.36 -20.13
CA PRO A 161 -14.85 -28.18 -19.63
C PRO A 161 -14.70 -28.66 -18.17
N HIS A 162 -13.47 -28.88 -17.71
CA HIS A 162 -13.19 -29.27 -16.31
C HIS A 162 -13.20 -28.08 -15.33
N GLY A 163 -13.47 -26.85 -15.78
CA GLY A 163 -13.56 -25.65 -14.94
C GLY A 163 -12.25 -24.86 -14.77
N GLY A 164 -11.11 -25.42 -15.14
CA GLY A 164 -9.83 -24.72 -15.10
C GLY A 164 -9.58 -23.87 -16.36
N PHE A 165 -8.58 -23.01 -16.26
CA PHE A 165 -7.95 -22.29 -17.36
C PHE A 165 -6.58 -22.89 -17.63
N GLY A 166 -6.07 -22.75 -18.85
CA GLY A 166 -4.77 -23.29 -19.25
C GLY A 166 -4.43 -22.84 -20.67
N TYR A 167 -3.34 -23.38 -21.21
CA TYR A 167 -2.90 -23.03 -22.55
C TYR A 167 -3.97 -23.35 -23.61
N PRO A 168 -4.06 -22.53 -24.68
CA PRO A 168 -5.16 -22.63 -25.64
C PRO A 168 -5.21 -23.96 -26.39
N ASN A 169 -4.05 -24.58 -26.66
CA ASN A 169 -3.94 -25.80 -27.48
C ASN A 169 -3.93 -27.11 -26.67
N GLY A 170 -4.07 -27.06 -25.34
CA GLY A 170 -4.07 -28.24 -24.48
C GLY A 170 -5.43 -28.47 -23.80
N PRO A 171 -5.85 -29.72 -23.52
CA PRO A 171 -7.05 -29.97 -22.72
C PRO A 171 -6.85 -29.71 -21.22
N GLU A 172 -5.61 -29.52 -20.74
CA GLU A 172 -5.26 -29.45 -19.34
C GLU A 172 -5.52 -28.07 -18.71
N GLY A 173 -5.90 -28.06 -17.44
CA GLY A 173 -5.83 -26.86 -16.60
C GLY A 173 -4.42 -26.62 -16.10
N ASP A 174 -4.01 -25.35 -16.03
CA ASP A 174 -2.74 -24.91 -15.47
C ASP A 174 -2.97 -24.04 -14.23
N ASN A 175 -2.57 -24.57 -13.08
CA ASN A 175 -2.70 -23.91 -11.79
C ASN A 175 -1.91 -22.60 -11.68
N SER A 176 -0.87 -22.41 -12.49
CA SER A 176 -0.17 -21.13 -12.58
C SER A 176 -1.00 -20.04 -13.27
N GLN A 177 -1.86 -20.41 -14.23
CA GLN A 177 -2.77 -19.51 -14.94
C GLN A 177 -4.08 -19.27 -14.18
N ASN A 178 -4.60 -20.30 -13.51
CA ASN A 178 -5.85 -20.24 -12.75
C ASN A 178 -5.89 -19.10 -11.72
N GLN A 179 -4.75 -18.78 -11.09
CA GLN A 179 -4.71 -17.67 -10.12
C GLN A 179 -5.02 -16.30 -10.74
N TYR A 180 -4.67 -16.10 -12.01
CA TYR A 180 -4.91 -14.84 -12.72
C TYR A 180 -6.35 -14.77 -13.23
N ALA A 181 -6.95 -15.90 -13.59
CA ALA A 181 -8.39 -15.98 -13.85
C ALA A 181 -9.20 -15.60 -12.60
N VAL A 182 -8.88 -16.19 -11.45
CA VAL A 182 -9.54 -15.87 -10.16
C VAL A 182 -9.33 -14.41 -9.78
N LEU A 183 -8.08 -13.91 -9.84
CA LEU A 183 -7.77 -12.53 -9.51
C LEU A 183 -8.50 -11.53 -10.43
N SER A 184 -8.60 -11.83 -11.73
CA SER A 184 -9.34 -11.00 -12.69
C SER A 184 -10.82 -10.97 -12.36
N MET A 185 -11.46 -12.13 -12.15
CA MET A 185 -12.87 -12.22 -11.78
C MET A 185 -13.17 -11.47 -10.48
N TRP A 186 -12.31 -11.59 -9.47
CA TRP A 186 -12.46 -10.87 -8.21
C TRP A 186 -12.36 -9.36 -8.40
N SER A 187 -11.37 -8.89 -9.15
CA SER A 187 -11.16 -7.46 -9.42
C SER A 187 -12.30 -6.86 -10.24
N LEU A 188 -12.78 -7.59 -11.26
CA LEU A 188 -13.96 -7.24 -12.06
C LEU A 188 -15.19 -7.05 -11.18
N ARG A 189 -15.51 -8.04 -10.32
CA ARG A 189 -16.68 -7.98 -9.43
C ARG A 189 -16.60 -6.78 -8.49
N LYS A 190 -15.43 -6.53 -7.87
CA LYS A 190 -15.26 -5.39 -6.96
C LYS A 190 -15.34 -4.03 -7.68
N ALA A 191 -14.89 -3.97 -8.92
CA ALA A 191 -15.01 -2.78 -9.78
C ALA A 191 -16.42 -2.61 -10.41
N GLY A 192 -17.38 -3.47 -10.05
CA GLY A 192 -18.77 -3.35 -10.48
C GLY A 192 -19.04 -3.88 -11.90
N PHE A 193 -18.13 -4.69 -12.44
CA PHE A 193 -18.37 -5.45 -13.67
C PHE A 193 -19.08 -6.77 -13.36
N GLU A 194 -19.92 -7.20 -14.30
CA GLU A 194 -20.59 -8.49 -14.19
C GLU A 194 -19.60 -9.64 -14.42
N VAL A 195 -19.66 -10.62 -13.52
CA VAL A 195 -18.91 -11.88 -13.62
C VAL A 195 -19.88 -13.02 -13.34
N PRO A 196 -20.12 -13.93 -14.30
CA PRO A 196 -20.98 -15.08 -14.07
C PRO A 196 -20.44 -15.96 -12.93
N PRO A 197 -21.16 -16.12 -11.81
CA PRO A 197 -20.66 -16.82 -10.63
C PRO A 197 -20.27 -18.28 -10.88
N GLU A 198 -20.92 -18.95 -11.83
CA GLU A 198 -20.63 -20.34 -12.23
C GLU A 198 -19.20 -20.52 -12.75
N ILE A 199 -18.61 -19.48 -13.35
CA ILE A 199 -17.23 -19.53 -13.85
C ILE A 199 -16.26 -19.59 -12.66
N MET A 200 -16.47 -18.73 -11.65
CA MET A 200 -15.69 -18.78 -10.41
C MET A 200 -15.90 -20.10 -9.66
N GLU A 201 -17.13 -20.56 -9.55
CA GLU A 201 -17.46 -21.82 -8.88
C GLU A 201 -16.76 -23.02 -9.50
N ARG A 202 -16.88 -23.19 -10.83
CA ARG A 202 -16.25 -24.32 -11.54
C ARG A 202 -14.73 -24.30 -11.41
N LEU A 203 -14.13 -23.10 -11.41
CA LEU A 203 -12.70 -22.95 -11.19
C LEU A 203 -12.29 -23.31 -9.75
N ALA A 204 -13.05 -22.86 -8.74
CA ALA A 204 -12.80 -23.23 -7.36
C ALA A 204 -12.94 -24.74 -7.14
N ILE A 205 -13.96 -25.38 -7.72
CA ILE A 205 -14.14 -26.84 -7.68
C ILE A 205 -12.96 -27.56 -8.34
N TYR A 206 -12.51 -27.11 -9.51
CA TYR A 206 -11.31 -27.65 -10.17
C TYR A 206 -10.08 -27.59 -9.25
N LEU A 207 -9.84 -26.46 -8.60
CA LEU A 207 -8.72 -26.30 -7.66
C LEU A 207 -8.84 -27.21 -6.43
N LEU A 208 -10.05 -27.37 -5.89
CA LEU A 208 -10.32 -28.29 -4.77
C LEU A 208 -10.04 -29.75 -5.18
N GLN A 209 -10.41 -30.15 -6.39
CA GLN A 209 -10.25 -31.52 -6.89
C GLN A 209 -8.81 -31.88 -7.27
N THR A 210 -7.97 -30.87 -7.53
CA THR A 210 -6.59 -31.03 -7.98
C THR A 210 -5.55 -30.76 -6.89
N GLN A 211 -5.99 -30.61 -5.64
CA GLN A 211 -5.07 -30.53 -4.50
C GLN A 211 -4.40 -31.88 -4.25
N ASP A 212 -3.09 -31.87 -4.02
CA ASP A 212 -2.37 -33.03 -3.52
C ASP A 212 -2.78 -33.33 -2.06
N PRO A 213 -2.87 -34.60 -1.62
CA PRO A 213 -3.17 -34.94 -0.23
C PRO A 213 -2.26 -34.25 0.81
N SER A 214 -1.03 -33.87 0.46
CA SER A 214 -0.12 -33.08 1.30
C SER A 214 -0.56 -31.63 1.53
N GLY A 215 -1.53 -31.12 0.76
CA GLY A 215 -1.97 -29.73 0.77
C GLY A 215 -1.31 -28.84 -0.30
N MET A 216 -0.47 -29.43 -1.16
CA MET A 216 0.24 -28.73 -2.23
C MET A 216 -0.48 -28.81 -3.59
N TRP A 217 0.01 -28.06 -4.58
CA TRP A 217 -0.41 -28.19 -5.98
C TRP A 217 0.79 -28.29 -6.94
N GLY A 218 0.57 -29.05 -8.01
CA GLY A 218 1.42 -29.09 -9.22
C GLY A 218 0.86 -28.19 -10.34
N TYR A 219 1.55 -28.13 -11.48
CA TYR A 219 1.13 -27.27 -12.62
C TYR A 219 -0.16 -27.78 -13.25
N PHE A 220 -0.15 -29.05 -13.68
CA PHE A 220 -1.30 -29.69 -14.32
C PHE A 220 -1.95 -30.62 -13.33
N GLY A 221 -3.17 -30.26 -12.91
CA GLY A 221 -3.90 -30.99 -11.89
C GLY A 221 -4.54 -32.27 -12.42
N ILE A 222 -4.33 -33.39 -11.74
CA ILE A 222 -5.03 -34.65 -11.99
C ILE A 222 -6.28 -34.68 -11.12
N ILE A 223 -7.45 -34.77 -11.75
CA ILE A 223 -8.73 -34.93 -11.06
C ILE A 223 -8.92 -36.40 -10.70
N GLY A 224 -9.04 -36.69 -9.40
CA GLY A 224 -9.25 -38.05 -8.91
C GLY A 224 -10.69 -38.55 -9.09
N ASN A 225 -10.86 -39.84 -9.39
CA ASN A 225 -12.17 -40.48 -9.51
C ASN A 225 -12.94 -40.56 -8.17
N ARG A 226 -12.23 -40.69 -7.04
CA ARG A 226 -12.80 -40.77 -5.69
C ARG A 226 -11.87 -40.07 -4.69
N GLY A 227 -12.02 -38.75 -4.56
CA GLY A 227 -11.21 -37.94 -3.67
C GLY A 227 -9.87 -37.51 -4.26
N LEU A 228 -9.00 -36.95 -3.42
CA LEU A 228 -7.71 -36.41 -3.85
C LEU A 228 -6.73 -37.51 -4.21
N VAL A 229 -5.93 -37.25 -5.25
CA VAL A 229 -4.84 -38.12 -5.71
C VAL A 229 -3.52 -37.39 -5.64
N LYS A 230 -2.42 -38.14 -5.52
CA LYS A 230 -1.07 -37.59 -5.55
C LYS A 230 -0.85 -36.83 -6.86
N GLN A 231 -0.39 -35.60 -6.75
CA GLN A 231 -0.10 -34.73 -7.89
C GLN A 231 1.38 -34.82 -8.27
N GLU A 232 1.69 -34.48 -9.51
CA GLU A 232 3.07 -34.42 -9.99
C GLU A 232 3.69 -33.03 -9.76
N ARG A 233 5.01 -33.00 -9.54
CA ARG A 233 5.81 -31.76 -9.50
C ARG A 233 5.19 -30.66 -8.64
N THR A 234 4.73 -31.00 -7.44
CA THR A 234 4.16 -30.04 -6.49
C THR A 234 5.19 -28.97 -6.08
N ARG A 235 4.77 -27.72 -5.92
CA ARG A 235 5.67 -26.58 -5.63
C ARG A 235 5.06 -25.56 -4.68
N LEU A 236 5.93 -24.85 -3.94
CA LEU A 236 5.53 -23.73 -3.07
C LEU A 236 4.79 -22.63 -3.83
N SER A 237 5.25 -22.30 -5.04
CA SER A 237 4.65 -21.28 -5.89
C SER A 237 3.18 -21.57 -6.19
N LEU A 238 2.88 -22.79 -6.63
CA LEU A 238 1.54 -23.20 -7.00
C LEU A 238 0.66 -23.46 -5.79
N THR A 239 1.26 -23.91 -4.68
CA THR A 239 0.54 -24.08 -3.43
C THR A 239 0.00 -22.73 -2.93
N SER A 240 0.82 -21.67 -2.95
CA SER A 240 0.35 -20.31 -2.62
C SER A 240 -0.68 -19.81 -3.62
N ALA A 241 -0.43 -19.98 -4.92
CA ALA A 241 -1.33 -19.54 -5.97
C ALA A 241 -2.74 -20.17 -5.84
N CYS A 242 -2.83 -21.49 -5.69
CA CYS A 242 -4.10 -22.21 -5.60
C CYS A 242 -4.80 -21.96 -4.26
N ALA A 243 -4.08 -22.01 -3.13
CA ALA A 243 -4.68 -21.76 -1.83
C ALA A 243 -5.22 -20.32 -1.72
N GLY A 244 -4.47 -19.33 -2.22
CA GLY A 244 -4.95 -17.95 -2.33
C GLY A 244 -6.17 -17.83 -3.25
N SER A 245 -6.17 -18.54 -4.38
CA SER A 245 -7.31 -18.55 -5.31
C SER A 245 -8.60 -19.10 -4.68
N LEU A 246 -8.50 -20.13 -3.84
CA LEU A 246 -9.65 -20.66 -3.11
C LEU A 246 -10.22 -19.63 -2.11
N LEU A 247 -9.37 -18.89 -1.41
CA LEU A 247 -9.82 -17.83 -0.51
C LEU A 247 -10.41 -16.65 -1.28
N ILE A 248 -9.86 -16.29 -2.44
CA ILE A 248 -10.45 -15.27 -3.32
C ILE A 248 -11.84 -15.71 -3.80
N ALA A 249 -12.02 -16.98 -4.16
CA ALA A 249 -13.34 -17.50 -4.49
C ALA A 249 -14.29 -17.41 -3.28
N GLY A 250 -13.81 -17.71 -2.07
CA GLY A 250 -14.59 -17.50 -0.84
C GLY A 250 -15.03 -16.05 -0.63
N ASP A 251 -14.14 -15.07 -0.87
CA ASP A 251 -14.48 -13.64 -0.82
C ASP A 251 -15.43 -13.23 -1.96
N PHE A 252 -15.26 -13.79 -3.16
CA PHE A 252 -16.15 -13.56 -4.31
C PHE A 252 -17.59 -14.00 -3.99
N PHE A 253 -17.77 -15.08 -3.24
CA PHE A 253 -19.06 -15.57 -2.75
C PHE A 253 -19.44 -15.00 -1.37
N ASP A 254 -18.79 -13.93 -0.91
CA ASP A 254 -19.10 -13.23 0.33
C ASP A 254 -19.06 -14.11 1.61
N PHE A 255 -18.35 -15.26 1.59
CA PHE A 255 -18.31 -16.20 2.71
C PHE A 255 -17.69 -15.63 3.99
N TYR A 256 -16.94 -14.54 3.89
CA TYR A 256 -16.25 -13.89 5.00
C TYR A 256 -16.89 -12.56 5.43
N LYS A 257 -17.96 -12.11 4.75
CA LYS A 257 -18.62 -10.81 4.96
C LYS A 257 -19.11 -10.63 6.41
N ASP A 258 -19.62 -11.69 7.01
CA ASP A 258 -20.11 -11.67 8.40
C ASP A 258 -18.99 -11.67 9.45
N ARG A 259 -17.79 -12.18 9.13
CA ARG A 259 -16.64 -12.18 10.05
C ARG A 259 -16.07 -10.77 10.20
N ALA A 260 -15.98 -10.02 9.09
CA ALA A 260 -15.65 -8.61 9.09
C ALA A 260 -16.69 -7.75 9.83
N ARG A 261 -17.99 -8.01 9.62
CA ARG A 261 -19.10 -7.33 10.33
C ARG A 261 -19.13 -7.64 11.83
N ARG A 262 -18.86 -8.88 12.25
CA ARG A 262 -18.81 -9.26 13.68
C ARG A 262 -17.71 -8.51 14.42
N LYS A 263 -16.54 -8.30 13.81
CA LYS A 263 -15.46 -7.51 14.41
C LYS A 263 -15.84 -6.02 14.51
N GLN A 264 -16.43 -5.45 13.45
CA GLN A 264 -16.99 -4.09 13.51
C GLN A 264 -18.06 -3.93 14.60
N LYS A 265 -18.89 -4.96 14.85
CA LYS A 265 -19.92 -4.95 15.89
C LYS A 265 -19.37 -5.11 17.31
N ILE A 266 -18.19 -5.71 17.46
CA ILE A 266 -17.47 -5.83 18.74
C ILE A 266 -16.71 -4.53 19.05
N ASP A 267 -16.18 -3.86 18.03
CA ASP A 267 -15.47 -2.57 18.18
C ASP A 267 -16.41 -1.36 18.25
N ASN A 268 -17.62 -1.45 17.68
CA ASN A 268 -18.69 -0.44 17.81
C ASN A 268 -19.75 -0.89 18.83
N ASP A 269 -19.44 -0.76 20.12
CA ASP A 269 -20.46 -0.51 21.15
C ASP A 269 -20.90 0.97 21.09
N SER A 270 -21.28 1.43 19.89
CA SER A 270 -21.56 2.83 19.57
C SER A 270 -23.06 3.12 19.38
N GLY A 271 -23.95 2.26 19.87
CA GLY A 271 -25.38 2.59 20.03
C GLY A 271 -26.18 2.92 18.76
N LEU A 272 -25.80 2.43 17.57
CA LEU A 272 -26.62 2.64 16.37
C LEU A 272 -27.71 1.55 16.23
N PRO A 273 -28.98 1.92 15.95
CA PRO A 273 -30.07 0.96 15.82
C PRO A 273 -29.88 0.00 14.63
N PRO A 274 -30.33 -1.26 14.73
CA PRO A 274 -30.20 -2.28 13.67
C PRO A 274 -30.85 -1.93 12.31
N ALA A 275 -31.62 -0.84 12.22
CA ALA A 275 -32.48 -0.52 11.08
C ALA A 275 -31.80 0.25 9.94
N LEU A 276 -30.55 0.72 10.10
CA LEU A 276 -29.79 1.40 9.03
C LEU A 276 -28.85 0.44 8.29
N ALA A 277 -29.37 -0.71 7.87
CA ALA A 277 -28.69 -1.53 6.89
C ALA A 277 -28.87 -0.87 5.51
N ILE A 278 -27.79 -0.37 4.93
CA ILE A 278 -27.77 0.12 3.55
C ILE A 278 -28.23 -1.03 2.65
N HIS A 279 -29.40 -0.87 2.04
CA HIS A 279 -29.97 -1.84 1.10
C HIS A 279 -29.22 -1.71 -0.22
N ASP A 280 -28.55 -2.77 -0.64
CA ASP A 280 -27.82 -2.83 -1.91
C ASP A 280 -28.47 -3.92 -2.77
N GLU A 281 -29.23 -3.56 -3.79
CA GLU A 281 -29.94 -4.53 -4.66
C GLU A 281 -28.97 -5.49 -5.37
N LYS A 282 -27.70 -5.10 -5.62
CA LYS A 282 -26.67 -6.00 -6.15
C LYS A 282 -26.22 -7.07 -5.14
N SER A 283 -26.45 -6.82 -3.85
CA SER A 283 -26.23 -7.80 -2.77
C SER A 283 -27.25 -8.94 -2.81
N GLU A 284 -28.45 -8.76 -3.39
CA GLU A 284 -29.48 -9.80 -3.42
C GLU A 284 -29.24 -10.84 -4.52
N GLN A 285 -28.87 -10.40 -5.74
CA GLN A 285 -28.47 -11.32 -6.82
C GLN A 285 -27.22 -12.12 -6.44
N SER A 286 -26.26 -11.47 -5.79
CA SER A 286 -25.08 -12.10 -5.20
C SER A 286 -25.46 -13.12 -4.11
N ALA A 287 -26.40 -12.78 -3.22
CA ALA A 287 -26.88 -13.68 -2.18
C ALA A 287 -27.65 -14.89 -2.73
N ALA A 288 -28.36 -14.73 -3.85
CA ALA A 288 -29.05 -15.83 -4.53
C ALA A 288 -28.05 -16.83 -5.14
N ALA A 289 -27.03 -16.35 -5.86
CA ALA A 289 -25.96 -17.18 -6.40
C ALA A 289 -25.18 -17.93 -5.31
N VAL A 290 -24.95 -17.28 -4.16
CA VAL A 290 -24.32 -17.88 -2.97
C VAL A 290 -25.16 -19.02 -2.39
N LYS A 291 -26.50 -18.88 -2.34
CA LYS A 291 -27.40 -19.92 -1.82
C LYS A 291 -27.40 -21.18 -2.68
N THR A 292 -27.33 -21.03 -4.01
CA THR A 292 -27.35 -22.15 -4.96
C THR A 292 -25.97 -22.73 -5.25
N SER A 293 -24.90 -22.08 -4.81
CA SER A 293 -23.53 -22.52 -5.08
C SER A 293 -23.23 -23.90 -4.48
N GLN A 294 -22.56 -24.76 -5.26
CA GLN A 294 -21.97 -26.02 -4.79
C GLN A 294 -20.77 -25.79 -3.87
N LEU A 295 -20.10 -24.64 -4.00
CA LEU A 295 -19.01 -24.25 -3.15
C LEU A 295 -19.53 -23.89 -1.75
N LYS A 296 -18.90 -24.44 -0.71
CA LYS A 296 -19.24 -24.15 0.70
C LYS A 296 -17.99 -23.74 1.49
N PRO A 297 -18.11 -22.86 2.49
CA PRO A 297 -16.96 -22.42 3.29
C PRO A 297 -16.10 -23.57 3.85
N PRO A 298 -16.66 -24.67 4.40
CA PRO A 298 -15.85 -25.77 4.93
C PRO A 298 -14.96 -26.47 3.89
N MET A 299 -15.35 -26.46 2.61
CA MET A 299 -14.55 -27.05 1.53
C MET A 299 -13.26 -26.26 1.32
N ILE A 300 -13.38 -24.93 1.29
CA ILE A 300 -12.25 -24.00 1.17
C ILE A 300 -11.38 -24.07 2.43
N GLU A 301 -11.99 -24.00 3.61
CA GLU A 301 -11.29 -24.04 4.89
C GLU A 301 -10.50 -25.34 5.06
N THR A 302 -11.06 -26.47 4.65
CA THR A 302 -10.36 -27.76 4.69
C THR A 302 -9.14 -27.75 3.76
N ALA A 303 -9.31 -27.31 2.51
CA ALA A 303 -8.23 -27.28 1.53
C ALA A 303 -7.11 -26.31 1.94
N VAL A 304 -7.46 -25.09 2.36
CA VAL A 304 -6.52 -24.06 2.86
C VAL A 304 -5.85 -24.54 4.14
N GLY A 305 -6.57 -25.23 5.03
CA GLY A 305 -6.02 -25.82 6.25
C GLY A 305 -4.89 -26.81 5.96
N ARG A 306 -5.01 -27.65 4.91
CA ARG A 306 -3.91 -28.54 4.49
C ARG A 306 -2.67 -27.74 4.07
N SER A 307 -2.85 -26.67 3.30
CA SER A 307 -1.73 -25.82 2.86
C SER A 307 -1.08 -25.06 4.02
N MET A 308 -1.87 -24.55 4.97
CA MET A 308 -1.35 -23.91 6.18
C MET A 308 -0.57 -24.91 7.03
N ASN A 309 -1.08 -26.13 7.21
CA ASN A 309 -0.36 -27.20 7.92
C ASN A 309 0.97 -27.55 7.24
N PHE A 310 1.04 -27.48 5.92
CA PHE A 310 2.28 -27.63 5.18
C PHE A 310 3.23 -26.45 5.42
N TYR A 311 2.77 -25.19 5.32
CA TYR A 311 3.61 -24.01 5.55
C TYR A 311 4.12 -23.87 6.98
N ASN A 312 3.37 -24.38 7.97
CA ASN A 312 3.84 -24.48 9.35
C ASN A 312 5.06 -25.39 9.51
N LYS A 313 5.29 -26.31 8.56
CA LYS A 313 6.43 -27.24 8.54
C LYS A 313 7.52 -26.81 7.54
N THR A 314 7.13 -26.12 6.47
CA THR A 314 8.02 -25.69 5.39
C THR A 314 7.89 -24.19 5.19
N ALA A 315 8.86 -23.44 5.73
CA ALA A 315 8.89 -21.99 5.58
C ALA A 315 8.93 -21.56 4.10
N PHE A 316 8.17 -20.52 3.76
CA PHE A 316 8.26 -19.88 2.45
C PHE A 316 9.49 -18.94 2.44
N LYS A 317 10.64 -19.45 1.99
CA LYS A 317 11.90 -18.71 1.95
C LYS A 317 12.71 -19.05 0.70
N PHE A 318 13.56 -18.12 0.26
CA PHE A 318 14.36 -18.19 -0.97
C PHE A 318 15.13 -19.51 -1.10
N SER A 319 15.77 -19.96 -0.01
CA SER A 319 16.58 -21.19 0.00
C SER A 319 15.78 -22.48 -0.22
N ASN A 320 14.44 -22.44 -0.11
CA ASN A 320 13.57 -23.59 -0.32
C ASN A 320 13.08 -23.69 -1.78
N PHE A 321 13.52 -22.79 -2.67
CA PHE A 321 13.22 -22.85 -4.10
C PHE A 321 14.33 -23.58 -4.87
N PRO A 322 13.98 -24.40 -5.87
CA PRO A 322 14.97 -25.16 -6.62
C PRO A 322 15.86 -24.25 -7.48
N ASN A 323 17.17 -24.49 -7.42
CA ASN A 323 18.18 -23.73 -8.17
C ASN A 323 17.96 -23.73 -9.69
N SER A 324 17.35 -24.79 -10.24
CA SER A 324 17.19 -25.00 -11.69
C SER A 324 16.01 -24.28 -12.32
N LEU A 325 15.04 -23.77 -11.53
CA LEU A 325 13.84 -23.07 -12.03
C LEU A 325 13.33 -22.05 -11.00
N GLY A 326 13.97 -20.87 -10.96
CA GLY A 326 13.68 -19.81 -10.00
C GLY A 326 12.45 -18.98 -10.38
N PHE A 327 11.27 -19.37 -9.89
CA PHE A 327 10.05 -18.54 -9.90
C PHE A 327 9.80 -17.86 -8.55
N TYR A 328 10.86 -17.59 -7.78
CA TYR A 328 10.74 -17.11 -6.40
C TYR A 328 9.95 -15.80 -6.31
N TYR A 329 10.29 -14.77 -7.08
CA TYR A 329 9.64 -13.46 -6.99
C TYR A 329 8.14 -13.53 -7.37
N TYR A 330 7.83 -14.26 -8.43
CA TYR A 330 6.45 -14.59 -8.80
C TYR A 330 5.71 -15.31 -7.68
N ALA A 331 6.34 -16.33 -7.10
CA ALA A 331 5.78 -17.11 -6.00
C ALA A 331 5.58 -16.24 -4.76
N LEU A 332 6.49 -15.31 -4.51
CA LEU A 332 6.49 -14.40 -3.38
C LEU A 332 5.26 -13.48 -3.45
N TYR A 333 4.94 -12.95 -4.62
CA TYR A 333 3.69 -12.21 -4.81
C TYR A 333 2.44 -13.10 -4.66
N ALA A 334 2.46 -14.32 -5.18
CA ALA A 334 1.36 -15.27 -4.96
C ALA A 334 1.19 -15.62 -3.46
N HIS A 335 2.29 -15.68 -2.70
CA HIS A 335 2.28 -15.94 -1.27
C HIS A 335 1.74 -14.74 -0.48
N GLU A 336 2.13 -13.51 -0.83
CA GLU A 336 1.52 -12.29 -0.26
C GLU A 336 0.01 -12.25 -0.49
N ARG A 337 -0.44 -12.65 -1.68
CA ARG A 337 -1.86 -12.75 -1.98
C ARG A 337 -2.54 -13.80 -1.10
N PHE A 338 -1.98 -14.99 -1.03
CA PHE A 338 -2.51 -16.07 -0.18
C PHE A 338 -2.64 -15.63 1.28
N MET A 339 -1.55 -15.11 1.87
CA MET A 339 -1.54 -14.72 3.27
C MET A 339 -2.44 -13.51 3.56
N SER A 340 -2.55 -12.55 2.63
CA SER A 340 -3.49 -11.43 2.77
C SER A 340 -4.95 -11.88 2.75
N PHE A 341 -5.28 -12.90 1.96
CA PHE A 341 -6.61 -13.49 1.99
C PHE A 341 -6.84 -14.41 3.20
N VAL A 342 -5.78 -15.01 3.78
CA VAL A 342 -5.88 -15.71 5.08
C VAL A 342 -6.28 -14.70 6.16
N GLU A 343 -5.58 -13.57 6.24
CA GLU A 343 -5.91 -12.46 7.14
C GLU A 343 -7.37 -12.01 6.96
N ASN A 344 -7.79 -11.76 5.71
CA ASN A 344 -9.17 -11.38 5.39
C ASN A 344 -10.21 -12.43 5.81
N SER A 345 -9.96 -13.71 5.52
CA SER A 345 -10.88 -14.81 5.83
C SER A 345 -11.09 -15.04 7.33
N ARG A 346 -10.10 -14.65 8.14
CA ARG A 346 -10.12 -14.74 9.61
C ARG A 346 -10.59 -13.45 10.26
N GLY A 347 -10.45 -12.30 9.59
CA GLY A 347 -10.62 -10.98 10.19
C GLY A 347 -9.49 -10.59 11.15
N GLU A 348 -8.34 -11.28 11.03
CA GLU A 348 -7.16 -11.12 11.87
C GLU A 348 -6.04 -10.52 11.01
N TYR A 349 -5.55 -9.35 11.41
CA TYR A 349 -4.53 -8.62 10.66
C TYR A 349 -3.33 -8.40 11.55
N GLU A 350 -2.20 -8.97 11.14
CA GLU A 350 -0.91 -8.72 11.76
C GLU A 350 -0.21 -7.56 11.01
N ASN A 351 0.38 -6.65 11.78
CA ASN A 351 1.16 -5.54 11.21
C ASN A 351 2.47 -6.06 10.62
N GLU A 352 3.15 -6.95 11.34
CA GLU A 352 4.50 -7.42 11.03
C GLU A 352 4.55 -8.96 11.01
N PRO A 353 3.79 -9.63 10.12
CA PRO A 353 3.70 -11.09 10.17
C PRO A 353 5.04 -11.74 9.79
N ALA A 354 5.35 -12.88 10.41
CA ALA A 354 6.65 -13.55 10.25
C ALA A 354 6.97 -13.91 8.78
N TRP A 355 5.96 -14.31 8.00
CA TRP A 355 6.14 -14.64 6.57
C TRP A 355 6.55 -13.42 5.73
N TYR A 356 6.04 -12.23 6.08
CA TYR A 356 6.36 -11.00 5.36
C TYR A 356 7.79 -10.56 5.68
N ASN A 357 8.13 -10.58 6.97
CA ASN A 357 9.49 -10.33 7.46
C ASN A 357 10.53 -11.25 6.81
N GLN A 358 10.23 -12.55 6.73
CA GLN A 358 11.09 -13.52 6.05
C GLN A 358 11.29 -13.17 4.56
N GLY A 359 10.24 -12.75 3.86
CA GLY A 359 10.35 -12.32 2.47
C GLY A 359 11.12 -11.01 2.31
N VAL A 360 10.96 -10.05 3.22
CA VAL A 360 11.75 -8.80 3.25
C VAL A 360 13.24 -9.10 3.44
N GLU A 361 13.59 -9.97 4.37
CA GLU A 361 14.98 -10.40 4.60
C GLU A 361 15.58 -11.15 3.40
N ASP A 362 14.78 -11.95 2.72
CA ASP A 362 15.21 -12.58 1.47
C ASP A 362 15.43 -11.54 0.38
N LEU A 363 14.51 -10.59 0.18
CA LEU A 363 14.66 -9.53 -0.83
C LEU A 363 15.86 -8.63 -0.53
N LYS A 364 16.04 -8.21 0.72
CA LYS A 364 17.18 -7.37 1.15
C LYS A 364 18.53 -8.00 0.82
N ARG A 365 18.65 -9.33 0.94
CA ARG A 365 19.87 -10.08 0.61
C ARG A 365 20.12 -10.26 -0.88
N HIS A 366 19.08 -10.13 -1.71
CA HIS A 366 19.14 -10.45 -3.15
C HIS A 366 18.75 -9.30 -4.08
N GLN A 367 18.62 -8.07 -3.56
CA GLN A 367 18.50 -6.87 -4.39
C GLN A 367 19.86 -6.52 -5.00
N ASP A 368 19.89 -6.32 -6.31
CA ASP A 368 21.09 -5.93 -7.03
C ASP A 368 21.50 -4.47 -6.71
N PRO A 369 22.77 -4.07 -6.95
CA PRO A 369 23.23 -2.70 -6.70
C PRO A 369 22.42 -1.63 -7.46
N ASP A 370 21.96 -1.95 -8.67
CA ASP A 370 21.11 -1.09 -9.51
C ASP A 370 19.65 -0.98 -9.00
N GLY A 371 19.30 -1.72 -7.94
CA GLY A 371 17.96 -1.73 -7.35
C GLY A 371 17.04 -2.81 -7.88
N GLY A 372 17.43 -3.52 -8.94
CA GLY A 372 16.64 -4.60 -9.52
C GLY A 372 16.68 -5.89 -8.70
N PHE A 373 15.85 -6.85 -9.11
CA PHE A 373 15.78 -8.19 -8.55
C PHE A 373 15.90 -9.24 -9.65
N GLY A 374 16.43 -10.42 -9.30
CA GLY A 374 16.63 -11.51 -10.26
C GLY A 374 17.85 -11.32 -11.19
N GLY A 375 18.74 -10.38 -10.85
CA GLY A 375 19.99 -10.12 -11.55
C GLY A 375 21.15 -10.96 -11.01
N ALA A 376 22.29 -10.33 -10.77
CA ALA A 376 23.53 -10.99 -10.40
C ALA A 376 23.49 -11.53 -8.96
N ALA A 377 22.87 -10.80 -8.03
CA ALA A 377 22.75 -11.17 -6.63
C ALA A 377 22.01 -12.51 -6.46
N ALA A 378 20.87 -12.69 -7.14
CA ALA A 378 20.11 -13.93 -7.12
C ALA A 378 20.91 -15.11 -7.72
N ARG A 379 21.62 -14.87 -8.84
CA ARG A 379 22.47 -15.89 -9.48
C ARG A 379 23.64 -16.33 -8.60
N LYS A 380 24.29 -15.37 -7.94
CA LYS A 380 25.36 -15.65 -6.96
C LYS A 380 24.87 -16.46 -5.77
N ALA A 381 23.60 -16.29 -5.38
CA ALA A 381 22.95 -17.09 -4.35
C ALA A 381 22.47 -18.47 -4.84
N GLY A 382 22.84 -18.88 -6.06
CA GLY A 382 22.54 -20.21 -6.61
C GLY A 382 21.17 -20.34 -7.27
N MET A 383 20.41 -19.24 -7.39
CA MET A 383 19.14 -19.25 -8.11
C MET A 383 19.36 -18.99 -9.60
N SER A 384 18.61 -19.66 -10.46
CA SER A 384 18.48 -19.30 -11.88
C SER A 384 17.09 -18.71 -12.13
N PRO A 385 16.90 -17.37 -11.98
CA PRO A 385 15.61 -16.74 -12.22
C PRO A 385 15.13 -17.01 -13.64
N HIS A 386 13.88 -17.46 -13.77
CA HIS A 386 13.31 -17.77 -15.08
C HIS A 386 12.76 -16.53 -15.77
N LEU A 387 12.22 -15.59 -15.00
CA LEU A 387 11.68 -14.32 -15.47
C LEU A 387 12.78 -13.27 -15.61
N SER A 388 12.51 -12.21 -16.37
CA SER A 388 13.45 -11.13 -16.55
C SER A 388 13.65 -10.30 -15.27
N PRO A 389 14.75 -9.53 -15.16
CA PRO A 389 14.93 -8.61 -14.04
C PRO A 389 13.77 -7.64 -13.85
N SER A 390 13.16 -7.11 -14.92
CA SER A 390 11.97 -6.26 -14.84
C SER A 390 10.79 -6.98 -14.21
N GLU A 391 10.46 -8.18 -14.70
CA GLU A 391 9.33 -8.97 -14.18
C GLU A 391 9.54 -9.36 -12.71
N ASN A 392 10.75 -9.82 -12.36
CA ASN A 392 11.11 -10.14 -10.99
C ASN A 392 11.02 -8.92 -10.06
N THR A 393 11.49 -7.76 -10.53
CA THR A 393 11.43 -6.51 -9.76
C THR A 393 10.00 -6.05 -9.54
N ALA A 394 9.14 -6.13 -10.57
CA ALA A 394 7.73 -5.81 -10.43
C ALA A 394 7.03 -6.70 -9.39
N PHE A 395 7.26 -8.02 -9.42
CA PHE A 395 6.70 -8.92 -8.41
C PHE A 395 7.25 -8.67 -7.00
N ALA A 396 8.55 -8.37 -6.86
CA ALA A 396 9.16 -8.02 -5.59
C ALA A 396 8.53 -6.75 -5.01
N VAL A 397 8.36 -5.70 -5.82
CA VAL A 397 7.71 -4.44 -5.42
C VAL A 397 6.27 -4.69 -4.98
N LEU A 398 5.48 -5.46 -5.74
CA LEU A 398 4.10 -5.80 -5.39
C LEU A 398 4.00 -6.56 -4.06
N PHE A 399 4.97 -7.43 -3.76
CA PHE A 399 5.09 -8.07 -2.45
C PHE A 399 5.41 -7.05 -1.34
N LEU A 400 6.44 -6.22 -1.53
CA LEU A 400 6.93 -5.27 -0.53
C LEU A 400 5.84 -4.29 -0.11
N ILE A 401 5.04 -3.78 -1.04
CA ILE A 401 3.93 -2.88 -0.71
C ILE A 401 2.69 -3.60 -0.14
N ARG A 402 2.71 -4.93 -0.04
CA ARG A 402 1.54 -5.77 0.27
C ARG A 402 0.34 -5.41 -0.60
N SER A 403 0.55 -5.46 -1.92
CA SER A 403 -0.38 -4.99 -2.93
C SER A 403 -1.77 -5.60 -2.79
N THR A 404 -1.86 -6.91 -2.49
CA THR A 404 -3.15 -7.59 -2.31
C THR A 404 -3.85 -7.08 -1.04
N LYS A 405 -3.15 -6.98 0.09
CA LYS A 405 -3.75 -6.45 1.33
C LYS A 405 -4.32 -5.05 1.13
N LYS A 406 -3.59 -4.17 0.43
CA LYS A 406 -4.07 -2.83 0.07
C LYS A 406 -5.34 -2.91 -0.79
N ALA A 407 -5.36 -3.77 -1.81
CA ALA A 407 -6.53 -3.95 -2.68
C ALA A 407 -7.76 -4.47 -1.92
N ILE A 408 -7.60 -5.44 -1.02
CA ILE A 408 -8.70 -5.93 -0.15
C ILE A 408 -9.29 -4.78 0.68
N GLY A 409 -8.42 -3.95 1.28
CA GLY A 409 -8.85 -2.80 2.07
C GLY A 409 -9.53 -1.69 1.24
N GLN A 410 -9.02 -1.40 0.05
CA GLN A 410 -9.60 -0.39 -0.86
C GLN A 410 -10.95 -0.85 -1.43
N LEU A 411 -11.07 -2.12 -1.80
CA LEU A 411 -12.25 -2.67 -2.48
C LEU A 411 -13.37 -3.15 -1.52
N SER A 412 -13.09 -3.31 -0.22
CA SER A 412 -14.10 -3.64 0.81
C SER A 412 -14.90 -2.42 1.30
N THR A 413 -14.50 -1.21 0.91
CA THR A 413 -15.20 0.04 1.24
C THR A 413 -16.41 0.34 0.33
N GLY A 414 -16.85 -0.63 -0.48
CA GLY A 414 -17.93 -0.45 -1.43
C GLY A 414 -17.47 0.41 -2.61
N THR A 415 -17.97 0.09 -3.79
CA THR A 415 -17.68 0.83 -5.02
C THR A 415 -18.21 2.27 -4.87
N MET A 416 -17.41 3.20 -4.33
CA MET A 416 -17.68 4.62 -4.48
C MET A 416 -17.31 5.00 -5.91
N GLN A 417 -18.36 5.27 -6.68
CA GLN A 417 -18.31 5.94 -7.98
C GLN A 417 -17.29 7.08 -7.91
N GLY A 418 -16.11 6.90 -8.51
CA GLY A 418 -15.06 7.92 -8.56
C GLY A 418 -13.73 7.65 -7.85
N GLY A 419 -13.42 6.45 -7.38
CA GLY A 419 -12.03 6.10 -6.99
C GLY A 419 -11.55 6.70 -5.65
N TYR A 420 -12.44 7.20 -4.81
CA TYR A 420 -12.13 7.59 -3.44
C TYR A 420 -12.60 6.48 -2.48
N GLY A 421 -11.68 5.85 -1.75
CA GLY A 421 -12.02 4.86 -0.71
C GLY A 421 -12.49 5.51 0.60
N LEU A 422 -13.30 4.81 1.39
CA LEU A 422 -13.71 5.27 2.72
C LEU A 422 -12.52 5.30 3.70
N PRO A 423 -12.38 6.32 4.56
CA PRO A 423 -11.37 6.36 5.61
C PRO A 423 -11.57 5.26 6.67
N LYS A 424 -10.47 4.82 7.29
CA LYS A 424 -10.42 3.75 8.30
C LYS A 424 -11.04 4.11 9.67
N SER A 425 -11.69 5.26 9.83
CA SER A 425 -12.31 5.70 11.09
C SER A 425 -13.56 6.54 10.83
N THR A 426 -14.65 6.22 11.54
CA THR A 426 -15.94 6.93 11.53
C THR A 426 -16.09 7.94 12.67
N LYS A 427 -15.08 8.11 13.53
CA LYS A 427 -15.13 9.09 14.62
C LYS A 427 -15.01 10.51 14.06
N GLY A 428 -16.08 11.29 14.15
CA GLY A 428 -16.15 12.70 13.75
C GLY A 428 -17.03 13.02 12.54
N MET A 429 -17.70 12.03 11.93
CA MET A 429 -18.61 12.30 10.81
C MET A 429 -19.82 13.13 11.27
N GLN A 430 -20.06 14.28 10.64
CA GLN A 430 -21.33 15.00 10.75
C GLN A 430 -22.08 14.97 9.42
N THR A 431 -23.38 14.78 9.48
CA THR A 431 -24.29 14.83 8.33
C THR A 431 -24.76 16.27 8.11
N LYS A 432 -24.65 16.76 6.88
CA LYS A 432 -25.32 17.99 6.45
C LYS A 432 -26.11 17.69 5.18
N GLY A 433 -27.44 17.70 5.28
CA GLY A 433 -28.34 17.54 4.13
C GLY A 433 -28.39 16.13 3.51
N GLY A 434 -28.12 15.07 4.28
CA GLY A 434 -28.23 13.69 3.79
C GLY A 434 -27.03 13.19 2.96
N GLN A 435 -25.97 14.00 2.82
CA GLN A 435 -24.67 13.57 2.30
C GLN A 435 -23.65 13.44 3.45
N LEU A 436 -22.82 12.40 3.37
CA LEU A 436 -21.64 12.23 4.21
C LEU A 436 -20.50 13.08 3.64
N ILE A 437 -19.87 13.89 4.49
CA ILE A 437 -18.70 14.70 4.13
C ILE A 437 -17.49 14.11 4.89
N ASP A 438 -16.35 14.00 4.18
CA ASP A 438 -15.12 13.36 4.65
C ASP A 438 -14.60 13.91 5.99
N ALA A 439 -13.99 13.01 6.79
CA ALA A 439 -13.03 13.42 7.79
C ALA A 439 -11.68 13.76 7.10
N PRO A 440 -11.03 14.87 7.48
CA PRO A 440 -9.94 15.41 6.70
C PRO A 440 -8.66 14.56 6.71
N LYS A 441 -8.16 14.23 5.51
CA LYS A 441 -6.88 13.53 5.29
C LYS A 441 -5.69 14.49 5.47
N ALA A 442 -4.70 14.07 6.26
CA ALA A 442 -3.34 14.60 6.21
C ALA A 442 -2.76 14.34 4.80
N GLY A 443 -2.81 15.33 3.92
CA GLY A 443 -2.33 15.23 2.54
C GLY A 443 -3.05 16.11 1.53
N SER A 444 -4.22 16.67 1.84
CA SER A 444 -4.82 17.77 1.08
C SER A 444 -4.71 19.08 1.86
N VAL A 445 -4.66 20.22 1.16
CA VAL A 445 -4.64 21.53 1.83
C VAL A 445 -5.84 21.72 2.73
N GLY A 446 -7.03 21.27 2.29
CA GLY A 446 -8.23 21.25 3.13
C GLY A 446 -8.00 20.44 4.42
N GLY A 447 -7.50 19.22 4.30
CA GLY A 447 -7.37 18.33 5.45
C GLY A 447 -6.25 18.71 6.43
N MET A 448 -5.17 19.33 5.94
CA MET A 448 -4.16 19.91 6.82
C MET A 448 -4.68 21.17 7.51
N LEU A 449 -5.49 22.01 6.84
CA LEU A 449 -6.16 23.15 7.49
C LEU A 449 -7.11 22.67 8.59
N ASP A 450 -7.80 21.55 8.38
CA ASP A 450 -8.65 20.96 9.42
C ASP A 450 -7.83 20.41 10.59
N LEU A 451 -6.68 19.77 10.35
CA LEU A 451 -5.75 19.33 11.39
C LEU A 451 -5.17 20.50 12.20
N LEU A 452 -4.83 21.60 11.52
CA LEU A 452 -4.36 22.83 12.14
C LEU A 452 -5.45 23.52 12.98
N GLU A 453 -6.71 23.46 12.55
CA GLU A 453 -7.87 23.96 13.31
C GLU A 453 -8.18 23.10 14.55
N GLN A 454 -7.83 21.81 14.53
CA GLN A 454 -8.06 20.86 15.62
C GLN A 454 -6.95 20.84 16.70
N GLY A 455 -5.91 21.67 16.58
CA GLY A 455 -4.92 21.87 17.63
C GLY A 455 -3.50 21.38 17.34
N GLY A 456 -3.27 20.68 16.22
CA GLY A 456 -1.96 20.54 15.55
C GLY A 456 -0.74 20.07 16.36
N ASP A 457 -0.88 19.55 17.57
CA ASP A 457 0.28 19.29 18.45
C ASP A 457 1.13 18.09 18.02
N ASP A 458 0.54 17.13 17.31
CA ASP A 458 1.17 15.88 16.85
C ASP A 458 1.67 15.93 15.39
N VAL A 459 1.61 17.08 14.73
CA VAL A 459 2.02 17.19 13.32
C VAL A 459 3.48 17.65 13.23
N ASP A 460 4.33 16.83 12.59
CA ASP A 460 5.72 17.19 12.30
C ASP A 460 5.77 18.52 11.54
N ASP A 461 6.48 19.49 12.12
CA ASP A 461 6.72 20.81 11.56
C ASP A 461 7.12 20.70 10.08
N LYS A 462 8.00 19.76 9.72
CA LYS A 462 8.46 19.59 8.33
C LYS A 462 7.37 19.08 7.38
N ALA A 463 6.48 18.21 7.86
CA ALA A 463 5.37 17.67 7.07
C ALA A 463 4.29 18.72 6.75
N ILE A 464 4.11 19.72 7.64
CA ILE A 464 3.26 20.89 7.36
C ILE A 464 3.84 21.71 6.20
N TYR A 465 5.16 21.84 6.13
CA TYR A 465 5.81 22.75 5.17
C TYR A 465 5.94 22.18 3.75
N ASP A 466 6.09 20.86 3.59
CA ASP A 466 6.38 20.25 2.29
C ASP A 466 5.12 19.82 1.49
N SER A 467 3.93 19.80 2.13
CA SER A 467 2.72 19.18 1.56
C SER A 467 1.58 20.14 1.17
N LEU A 468 1.74 21.44 1.39
CA LEU A 468 0.63 22.40 1.32
C LEU A 468 0.72 23.36 0.13
N ILE A 469 0.19 22.96 -1.02
CA ILE A 469 0.04 23.82 -2.21
C ILE A 469 -1.39 24.38 -2.26
N LEU A 470 -1.58 25.68 -1.98
CA LEU A 470 -2.89 26.34 -2.08
C LEU A 470 -3.56 26.04 -3.43
N SER A 471 -4.88 25.84 -3.42
CA SER A 471 -5.63 25.49 -4.64
C SER A 471 -5.41 26.54 -5.74
N LYS A 472 -5.40 26.06 -6.98
CA LYS A 472 -5.43 26.90 -8.18
C LYS A 472 -6.86 27.31 -8.54
N ASP A 473 -7.86 26.63 -7.99
CA ASP A 473 -9.26 27.04 -8.13
C ASP A 473 -9.51 28.33 -7.34
N PRO A 474 -10.07 29.40 -7.96
CA PRO A 474 -10.25 30.69 -7.29
C PRO A 474 -11.18 30.64 -6.06
N GLN A 475 -12.22 29.81 -6.10
CA GLN A 475 -13.21 29.75 -5.03
C GLN A 475 -12.65 28.96 -3.83
N GLU A 476 -12.07 27.80 -4.08
CA GLU A 476 -11.41 27.00 -3.04
C GLU A 476 -10.24 27.77 -2.41
N ARG A 477 -9.45 28.49 -3.22
CA ARG A 477 -8.34 29.31 -2.73
C ARG A 477 -8.84 30.40 -1.79
N ALA A 478 -9.93 31.10 -2.16
CA ALA A 478 -10.52 32.13 -1.30
C ALA A 478 -10.96 31.57 0.05
N ASP A 479 -11.58 30.38 0.06
CA ASP A 479 -11.98 29.70 1.29
C ASP A 479 -10.77 29.27 2.13
N GLN A 480 -9.72 28.71 1.51
CA GLN A 480 -8.47 28.36 2.19
C GLN A 480 -7.80 29.59 2.85
N LEU A 481 -7.72 30.71 2.13
CA LEU A 481 -7.17 31.96 2.66
C LEU A 481 -8.00 32.50 3.82
N LYS A 482 -9.34 32.46 3.72
CA LYS A 482 -10.24 32.88 4.81
C LYS A 482 -10.01 32.04 6.07
N ARG A 483 -9.81 30.73 5.94
CA ARG A 483 -9.51 29.83 7.06
C ARG A 483 -8.18 30.15 7.71
N LEU A 484 -7.12 30.30 6.91
CA LEU A 484 -5.78 30.69 7.38
C LEU A 484 -5.79 32.02 8.13
N LYS A 485 -6.52 33.04 7.64
CA LYS A 485 -6.64 34.32 8.35
C LYS A 485 -7.26 34.18 9.74
N ARG A 486 -8.27 33.32 9.90
CA ARG A 486 -8.87 33.03 11.22
C ARG A 486 -7.88 32.33 12.14
N MET A 487 -7.09 31.40 11.60
CA MET A 487 -6.07 30.67 12.35
C MET A 487 -5.00 31.60 12.92
N VAL A 488 -4.51 32.58 12.12
CA VAL A 488 -3.58 33.59 12.61
C VAL A 488 -4.14 34.39 13.78
N LYS A 489 -5.45 34.69 13.78
CA LYS A 489 -6.06 35.50 14.85
C LYS A 489 -6.34 34.74 16.15
N GLY A 490 -6.65 33.44 16.08
CA GLY A 490 -7.19 32.71 17.24
C GLY A 490 -6.61 31.32 17.49
N GLY A 491 -5.70 30.82 16.67
CA GLY A 491 -5.13 29.48 16.82
C GLY A 491 -4.07 29.38 17.93
N PRO A 492 -3.68 28.16 18.33
CA PRO A 492 -2.46 27.90 19.12
C PRO A 492 -1.21 28.43 18.40
N TYR A 493 -0.13 28.71 19.12
CA TYR A 493 1.06 29.37 18.55
C TYR A 493 1.63 28.61 17.32
N LYS A 494 1.67 27.27 17.33
CA LYS A 494 2.07 26.44 16.18
C LYS A 494 1.17 26.66 14.97
N THR A 495 -0.14 26.70 15.17
CA THR A 495 -1.16 26.97 14.15
C THR A 495 -1.02 28.38 13.59
N ARG A 496 -0.81 29.40 14.44
CA ARG A 496 -0.58 30.79 14.00
C ARG A 496 0.68 30.91 13.15
N ARG A 497 1.77 30.25 13.56
CA ARG A 497 3.04 30.22 12.84
C ARG A 497 2.90 29.59 11.45
N ALA A 498 2.29 28.41 11.37
CA ALA A 498 2.05 27.73 10.12
C ALA A 498 1.17 28.57 9.19
N ALA A 499 0.08 29.14 9.73
CA ALA A 499 -0.84 29.95 8.96
C ALA A 499 -0.20 31.25 8.44
N ALA A 500 0.61 31.94 9.25
CA ALA A 500 1.33 33.15 8.83
C ALA A 500 2.30 32.86 7.67
N ARG A 501 3.05 31.76 7.73
CA ARG A 501 3.96 31.33 6.67
C ARG A 501 3.23 31.01 5.36
N MET A 502 2.13 30.26 5.45
CA MET A 502 1.33 29.89 4.27
C MET A 502 0.68 31.11 3.60
N LEU A 503 0.12 32.03 4.38
CA LEU A 503 -0.41 33.28 3.86
C LEU A 503 0.68 34.06 3.10
N GLY A 504 1.90 34.12 3.64
CA GLY A 504 3.04 34.79 2.98
C GLY A 504 3.40 34.23 1.60
N GLN A 505 3.08 32.96 1.32
CA GLN A 505 3.36 32.33 0.01
C GLN A 505 2.28 32.62 -1.04
N SER A 506 1.09 33.11 -0.65
CA SER A 506 -0.03 33.23 -1.59
C SER A 506 0.13 34.40 -2.58
N SER A 507 1.00 35.37 -2.29
CA SER A 507 1.22 36.60 -3.06
C SER A 507 -0.02 37.51 -3.19
N ASP A 508 -1.08 37.27 -2.43
CA ASP A 508 -2.34 38.03 -2.51
C ASP A 508 -2.29 39.28 -1.61
N MET A 509 -2.59 40.47 -2.14
CA MET A 509 -2.51 41.72 -1.36
C MET A 509 -3.53 41.80 -0.19
N ASP A 510 -4.60 41.02 -0.24
CA ASP A 510 -5.65 40.90 0.78
C ASP A 510 -5.17 40.21 2.08
N ILE A 511 -4.03 39.51 2.05
CA ILE A 511 -3.46 38.88 3.25
C ILE A 511 -2.60 39.83 4.08
N VAL A 512 -2.21 40.99 3.54
CA VAL A 512 -1.29 41.94 4.17
C VAL A 512 -1.78 42.39 5.55
N PRO A 513 -3.03 42.83 5.75
CA PRO A 513 -3.49 43.27 7.08
C PRO A 513 -3.38 42.17 8.15
N THR A 514 -3.62 40.92 7.76
CA THR A 514 -3.47 39.75 8.64
C THR A 514 -2.02 39.51 9.03
N LEU A 515 -1.07 39.66 8.09
CA LEU A 515 0.35 39.54 8.41
C LEU A 515 0.86 40.71 9.24
N ILE A 516 0.33 41.93 9.04
CA ILE A 516 0.64 43.08 9.91
C ILE A 516 0.19 42.80 11.34
N PHE A 517 -1.02 42.26 11.52
CA PHE A 517 -1.49 41.80 12.83
C PHE A 517 -0.58 40.71 13.42
N ALA A 518 -0.12 39.75 12.62
CA ALA A 518 0.78 38.69 13.11
C ALA A 518 2.18 39.19 13.53
N LEU A 519 2.58 40.42 13.20
CA LEU A 519 3.80 41.02 13.75
C LEU A 519 3.70 41.31 15.26
N THR A 520 2.48 41.47 15.79
CA THR A 520 2.24 41.72 17.21
C THR A 520 2.01 40.43 18.00
N ASP A 521 2.27 39.26 17.41
CA ASP A 521 2.09 37.97 18.08
C ASP A 521 3.03 37.84 19.29
N PRO A 522 2.59 37.28 20.43
CA PRO A 522 3.47 37.03 21.57
C PRO A 522 4.62 36.06 21.25
N ASP A 523 4.48 35.20 20.24
CA ASP A 523 5.50 34.26 19.80
C ASP A 523 6.38 34.86 18.69
N LYS A 524 7.69 35.02 18.98
CA LYS A 524 8.68 35.60 18.06
C LYS A 524 8.83 34.83 16.75
N THR A 525 8.55 33.52 16.74
CA THR A 525 8.61 32.72 15.52
C THR A 525 7.45 33.06 14.58
N VAL A 526 6.27 33.39 15.11
CA VAL A 526 5.14 33.89 14.31
C VAL A 526 5.47 35.27 13.73
N GLN A 527 6.05 36.16 14.54
CA GLN A 527 6.50 37.49 14.07
C GLN A 527 7.49 37.37 12.90
N ARG A 528 8.43 36.42 12.98
CA ARG A 528 9.41 36.16 11.93
C ARG A 528 8.77 35.70 10.63
N GLU A 529 7.83 34.75 10.69
CA GLU A 529 7.11 34.27 9.50
C GLU A 529 6.25 35.38 8.88
N ALA A 530 5.57 36.17 9.70
CA ALA A 530 4.77 37.32 9.26
C ALA A 530 5.64 38.37 8.56
N ARG A 531 6.79 38.72 9.15
CA ARG A 531 7.78 39.62 8.55
C ARG A 531 8.26 39.12 7.19
N ASN A 532 8.60 37.83 7.10
CA ASN A 532 9.07 37.23 5.85
C ASN A 532 7.98 37.22 4.77
N GLY A 533 6.73 36.91 5.15
CA GLY A 533 5.58 37.00 4.25
C GLY A 533 5.34 38.42 3.74
N LEU A 534 5.43 39.44 4.60
CA LEU A 534 5.30 40.84 4.21
C LEU A 534 6.40 41.26 3.22
N ARG A 535 7.65 40.87 3.46
CA ARG A 535 8.78 41.12 2.54
C ARG A 535 8.52 40.51 1.16
N PHE A 536 7.97 39.29 1.13
CA PHE A 536 7.70 38.56 -0.10
C PHE A 536 6.54 39.18 -0.90
N VAL A 537 5.38 39.38 -0.27
CA VAL A 537 4.15 39.91 -0.91
C VAL A 537 4.37 41.34 -1.41
N SER A 538 5.07 42.17 -0.64
CA SER A 538 5.39 43.55 -1.04
C SER A 538 6.51 43.64 -2.08
N ARG A 539 7.22 42.54 -2.34
CA ARG A 539 8.50 42.49 -3.08
C ARG A 539 9.56 43.45 -2.52
N ARG A 540 9.41 43.86 -1.26
CA ARG A 540 10.37 44.70 -0.53
C ARG A 540 11.22 43.78 0.35
N PHE A 541 12.24 43.16 -0.26
CA PHE A 541 13.05 42.15 0.41
C PHE A 541 13.83 42.69 1.62
N GLU A 542 14.12 43.99 1.71
CA GLU A 542 14.72 44.59 2.92
C GLU A 542 13.69 44.90 4.04
N GLY A 543 12.40 44.87 3.70
CA GLY A 543 11.31 45.21 4.61
C GLY A 543 11.46 46.59 5.24
N PHE A 544 11.13 46.68 6.53
CA PHE A 544 11.30 47.85 7.39
C PHE A 544 12.23 47.57 8.58
N GLY A 545 13.21 46.67 8.40
CA GLY A 545 14.29 46.49 9.37
C GLY A 545 13.92 45.81 10.70
N LEU A 546 12.84 45.03 10.76
CA LEU A 546 12.49 44.26 11.96
C LEU A 546 13.48 43.07 12.16
N PRO A 547 14.28 43.04 13.24
CA PRO A 547 15.26 41.98 13.48
C PRO A 547 14.58 40.65 13.88
N ASP A 548 15.34 39.56 13.94
CA ASP A 548 14.83 38.22 14.33
C ASP A 548 14.38 38.14 15.80
N ASP A 549 14.94 38.99 16.64
CA ASP A 549 14.57 39.13 18.05
C ASP A 549 14.20 40.59 18.35
N PRO A 550 12.98 41.04 17.99
CA PRO A 550 12.61 42.44 18.08
C PRO A 550 12.14 42.84 19.48
N THR A 551 12.44 44.08 19.87
CA THR A 551 11.82 44.74 21.01
C THR A 551 10.40 45.21 20.68
N PRO A 552 9.51 45.40 21.67
CA PRO A 552 8.16 45.93 21.44
C PRO A 552 8.15 47.23 20.62
N LYS A 553 9.06 48.16 20.91
CA LYS A 553 9.22 49.41 20.14
C LYS A 553 9.56 49.18 18.67
N GLN A 554 10.35 48.16 18.36
CA GLN A 554 10.70 47.81 16.98
C GLN A 554 9.53 47.14 16.25
N VAL A 555 8.74 46.33 16.96
CA VAL A 555 7.48 45.78 16.43
C VAL A 555 6.51 46.92 16.09
N ASP A 556 6.28 47.85 17.01
CA ASP A 556 5.38 49.00 16.79
C ASP A 556 5.80 49.85 15.59
N ALA A 557 7.10 50.13 15.48
CA ALA A 557 7.66 50.87 14.36
C ALA A 557 7.46 50.12 13.03
N ALA A 558 7.68 48.80 13.00
CA ALA A 558 7.48 47.99 11.81
C ALA A 558 6.00 47.88 11.43
N VAL A 559 5.10 47.68 12.40
CA VAL A 559 3.64 47.66 12.19
C VAL A 559 3.18 48.97 11.59
N LYS A 560 3.61 50.11 12.15
CA LYS A 560 3.29 51.44 11.63
C LYS A 560 3.77 51.60 10.18
N ALA A 561 5.03 51.26 9.89
CA ALA A 561 5.59 51.37 8.55
C ALA A 561 4.87 50.47 7.53
N TRP A 562 4.48 49.26 7.91
CA TRP A 562 3.70 48.37 7.04
C TRP A 562 2.26 48.85 6.85
N LYS A 563 1.61 49.41 7.88
CA LYS A 563 0.28 50.05 7.75
C LYS A 563 0.35 51.22 6.77
N GLU A 564 1.29 52.14 6.96
CA GLU A 564 1.51 53.29 6.08
C GLU A 564 1.77 52.85 4.64
N TRP A 565 2.64 51.86 4.43
CA TRP A 565 2.90 51.29 3.11
C TRP A 565 1.65 50.68 2.45
N TYR A 566 0.85 49.93 3.20
CA TYR A 566 -0.35 49.29 2.66
C TYR A 566 -1.41 50.32 2.25
N LEU A 567 -1.52 51.42 3.01
CA LEU A 567 -2.45 52.53 2.72
C LEU A 567 -2.07 53.31 1.46
N LEU A 568 -0.80 53.32 1.04
CA LEU A 568 -0.42 53.92 -0.25
C LEU A 568 -1.13 53.26 -1.43
N SER A 569 -1.31 51.94 -1.36
CA SER A 569 -1.98 51.14 -2.40
C SER A 569 -3.47 50.90 -2.11
N ASN A 570 -3.90 51.07 -0.86
CA ASN A 570 -5.29 50.84 -0.42
C ASN A 570 -5.77 51.99 0.50
N PRO A 571 -5.97 53.22 -0.02
CA PRO A 571 -6.25 54.40 0.81
C PRO A 571 -7.58 54.32 1.58
N SER A 572 -8.53 53.53 1.08
CA SER A 572 -9.84 53.30 1.70
C SER A 572 -9.84 52.20 2.76
N TYR A 573 -8.72 51.52 2.99
CA TYR A 573 -8.64 50.47 4.00
C TYR A 573 -8.57 51.07 5.40
N LEU A 574 -9.48 50.66 6.28
CA LEU A 574 -9.48 51.07 7.68
C LEU A 574 -8.86 49.95 8.54
N PHE A 575 -7.71 50.23 9.14
CA PHE A 575 -7.19 49.39 10.21
C PHE A 575 -8.04 49.63 11.45
N LEU A 576 -8.75 48.60 11.91
CA LEU A 576 -9.40 48.63 13.22
C LEU A 576 -8.31 48.40 14.27
N ASP A 577 -8.22 49.31 15.25
CA ASP A 577 -7.37 49.10 16.42
C ASP A 577 -8.05 48.04 17.30
N GLU A 578 -7.66 46.78 17.13
CA GLU A 578 -7.97 45.70 18.07
C GLU A 578 -7.02 45.90 19.27
N GLY A 579 -7.53 46.57 20.31
CA GLY A 579 -6.80 46.86 21.56
C GLY A 579 -6.49 45.63 22.41
#